data_AF-A0A3D4EG18-F1
#
_entry.id   AF-A0A3D4EG18-F1
#
_cell.length_a   1.000
_cell.length_b   1.000
_cell.length_c   1.000
_cell.angle_alpha   90.00
_cell.angle_beta   90.00
_cell.angle_gamma   90.00
#
_symmetry.space_group_name_H-M   'P 1'
#
loop_
_entity.id
_entity.type
_entity.pdbx_description
1 polymer ?
#
loop_
_entity_poly.entity_id
_entity_poly.type
_entity_poly.pdbx_seq_one_letter_code
_entity_poly.pdbx_strand_id
1 'polypeptide(L)'
;DGKKAVHPFVSPLMYDDPTTKELGVHEIYSAIEFLEEQFGVAFDWNAFIKHIEDTNEFNRGSLNRWDIYAKSDNGALNSVVQGLFRIYFYQQGGTRYFLKANKKINRVFEKCARKNIHPFPLARHRALAWSCGSTYYAHGVQWLYNCWGIMTVINMDSLTGHNIVDTTDRDTMMSDIADWHARTPMRTHTVGGNRHLMQMWETAEKFNCDMIIMYDDIGCKGMAGAQGLLEEEFHKHRDKFDIVWMPHSLMDCRIVPTNEARKVVNQYMQSVLHEEPIDPTLVDFDDELGW
;
A
#
# COMPACT_ATOMS: atom_id res chain seq x y z
N ASP A 1 -29.29 8.73 -25.58
CA ASP A 1 -29.28 7.28 -25.88
C ASP A 1 -28.80 6.43 -24.69
N GLY A 2 -28.73 6.98 -23.46
CA GLY A 2 -28.32 6.22 -22.26
C GLY A 2 -26.83 5.89 -22.19
N LYS A 3 -26.02 6.34 -23.16
CA LYS A 3 -24.56 6.15 -23.11
C LYS A 3 -23.98 7.11 -22.08
N LYS A 4 -23.26 6.55 -21.11
CA LYS A 4 -22.42 7.34 -20.21
C LYS A 4 -21.22 7.84 -21.02
N ALA A 5 -20.84 9.10 -20.82
CA ALA A 5 -19.59 9.59 -21.34
C ALA A 5 -18.44 8.82 -20.67
N VAL A 6 -17.54 8.26 -21.48
CA VAL A 6 -16.40 7.46 -21.02
C VAL A 6 -15.15 7.96 -21.71
N HIS A 7 -14.12 8.25 -20.91
CA HIS A 7 -12.79 8.59 -21.39
C HIS A 7 -11.81 7.52 -20.91
N PRO A 8 -11.16 6.78 -21.83
CA PRO A 8 -10.08 5.87 -21.45
C PRO A 8 -8.88 6.70 -21.01
N PHE A 9 -8.35 6.41 -19.81
CA PHE A 9 -7.12 7.03 -19.31
C PHE A 9 -6.01 5.99 -19.30
N VAL A 10 -5.05 6.12 -20.21
CA VAL A 10 -3.95 5.18 -20.37
C VAL A 10 -2.71 5.76 -19.71
N SER A 11 -2.12 5.03 -18.76
CA SER A 11 -0.78 5.36 -18.26
C SER A 11 0.24 4.31 -18.70
N PRO A 12 1.51 4.67 -18.89
CA PRO A 12 2.53 3.75 -19.36
C PRO A 12 2.82 2.65 -18.32
N LEU A 13 3.02 1.42 -18.80
CA LEU A 13 3.39 0.28 -17.95
C LEU A 13 4.87 0.30 -17.57
N MET A 14 5.74 0.62 -18.53
CA MET A 14 7.18 0.84 -18.34
C MET A 14 7.41 2.27 -17.83
N TYR A 15 6.92 2.57 -16.63
CA TYR A 15 6.89 3.93 -16.09
C TYR A 15 8.30 4.52 -15.82
N ASP A 16 9.33 3.69 -15.78
CA ASP A 16 10.73 4.09 -15.64
C ASP A 16 11.42 4.35 -16.99
N ASP A 17 10.77 4.00 -18.11
CA ASP A 17 11.24 4.33 -19.44
C ASP A 17 10.88 5.78 -19.78
N PRO A 18 11.87 6.69 -19.90
CA PRO A 18 11.63 8.11 -20.15
C PRO A 18 10.90 8.38 -21.48
N THR A 19 10.96 7.45 -22.44
CA THR A 19 10.26 7.59 -23.73
C THR A 19 8.74 7.52 -23.59
N THR A 20 8.24 7.03 -22.45
CA THR A 20 6.80 6.88 -22.21
C THR A 20 6.17 8.04 -21.46
N LYS A 21 6.98 9.01 -21.00
CA LYS A 21 6.50 10.15 -20.18
C LYS A 21 5.55 11.06 -20.96
N GLU A 22 5.84 11.29 -22.24
CA GLU A 22 5.02 12.13 -23.13
C GLU A 22 3.59 11.59 -23.28
N LEU A 23 3.43 10.25 -23.34
CA LEU A 23 2.11 9.61 -23.36
C LEU A 23 1.31 9.95 -22.10
N GLY A 24 1.91 9.84 -20.92
CA GLY A 24 1.22 10.13 -19.67
C GLY A 24 0.77 11.59 -19.58
N VAL A 25 1.58 12.53 -20.06
CA VAL A 25 1.21 13.96 -20.11
C VAL A 25 0.07 14.20 -21.09
N HIS A 26 0.14 13.62 -22.28
CA HIS A 26 -0.92 13.70 -23.29
C HIS A 26 -2.26 13.19 -22.73
N GLU A 27 -2.26 12.06 -22.03
CA GLU A 27 -3.46 11.44 -21.47
C GLU A 27 -4.12 12.29 -20.38
N ILE A 28 -3.33 13.01 -19.58
CA ILE A 28 -3.88 13.97 -18.61
C ILE A 28 -4.55 15.15 -19.31
N TYR A 29 -3.90 15.74 -20.32
CA TYR A 29 -4.51 16.85 -21.07
C TYR A 29 -5.78 16.40 -21.80
N SER A 30 -5.77 15.22 -22.41
CA SER A 30 -6.95 14.65 -23.07
C SER A 30 -8.10 14.41 -22.08
N ALA A 31 -7.80 14.00 -20.84
CA ALA A 31 -8.81 13.88 -19.80
C ALA A 31 -9.37 15.24 -19.36
N ILE A 32 -8.53 16.28 -19.29
CA ILE A 32 -8.98 17.66 -19.00
C ILE A 32 -9.91 18.15 -20.10
N GLU A 33 -9.52 18.03 -21.38
CA GLU A 33 -10.34 18.42 -22.54
C GLU A 33 -11.69 17.69 -22.52
N PHE A 34 -11.68 16.38 -22.27
CA PHE A 34 -12.91 15.60 -22.13
C PHE A 34 -13.81 16.13 -21.01
N LEU A 35 -13.26 16.48 -19.84
CA LEU A 35 -14.03 17.05 -18.74
C LEU A 35 -14.63 18.41 -19.12
N GLU A 36 -13.86 19.29 -19.77
CA GLU A 36 -14.36 20.58 -20.25
C GLU A 36 -15.52 20.41 -21.24
N GLU A 37 -15.42 19.45 -22.18
CA GLU A 37 -16.50 19.12 -23.12
C GLU A 37 -17.76 18.59 -22.42
N GLN A 38 -17.60 17.71 -21.42
CA GLN A 38 -18.75 17.12 -20.71
C GLN A 38 -19.47 18.12 -19.81
N PHE A 39 -18.73 19.03 -19.17
CA PHE A 39 -19.30 19.99 -18.23
C PHE A 39 -19.59 21.36 -18.85
N GLY A 40 -19.07 21.66 -20.04
CA GLY A 40 -19.25 22.95 -20.72
C GLY A 40 -18.62 24.12 -19.95
N VAL A 41 -17.61 23.85 -19.12
CA VAL A 41 -16.89 24.84 -18.31
C VAL A 41 -15.39 24.65 -18.49
N ALA A 42 -14.66 25.77 -18.52
CA ALA A 42 -13.20 25.73 -18.60
C ALA A 42 -12.60 25.18 -17.30
N PHE A 43 -11.45 24.51 -17.43
CA PHE A 43 -10.71 23.91 -16.33
C PHE A 43 -10.16 24.98 -15.38
N ASP A 44 -10.46 24.85 -14.09
CA ASP A 44 -9.95 25.75 -13.06
C ASP A 44 -8.55 25.32 -12.61
N TRP A 45 -7.54 25.86 -13.27
CA TRP A 45 -6.12 25.62 -12.96
C TRP A 45 -5.73 26.04 -11.55
N ASN A 46 -6.33 27.10 -11.00
CA ASN A 46 -6.00 27.56 -9.65
C ASN A 46 -6.54 26.58 -8.60
N ALA A 47 -7.77 26.10 -8.79
CA ALA A 47 -8.34 25.05 -7.94
C ALA A 47 -7.52 23.75 -8.06
N PHE A 48 -7.10 23.38 -9.27
CA PHE A 48 -6.29 22.20 -9.50
C PHE A 48 -4.93 22.27 -8.77
N ILE A 49 -4.17 23.36 -8.97
CA ILE A 49 -2.89 23.59 -8.29
C ILE A 49 -3.07 23.54 -6.77
N LYS A 50 -4.11 24.18 -6.23
CA LYS A 50 -4.40 24.14 -4.79
C LYS A 50 -4.64 22.70 -4.31
N HIS A 51 -5.37 21.88 -5.05
CA HIS A 51 -5.62 20.48 -4.69
C HIS A 51 -4.37 19.60 -4.77
N ILE A 52 -3.47 19.87 -5.72
CA ILE A 52 -2.16 19.23 -5.81
C ILE A 52 -1.30 19.61 -4.61
N GLU A 53 -1.25 20.89 -4.23
CA GLU A 53 -0.50 21.34 -3.05
C GLU A 53 -1.05 20.76 -1.73
N ASP A 54 -2.38 20.69 -1.59
CA ASP A 54 -3.02 20.02 -0.47
C ASP A 54 -2.65 18.52 -0.42
N THR A 55 -2.48 17.88 -1.59
CA THR A 55 -2.00 16.49 -1.68
C THR A 55 -0.50 16.38 -1.36
N ASN A 56 0.33 17.30 -1.84
CA ASN A 56 1.75 17.37 -1.51
C ASN A 56 1.96 17.48 0.00
N GLU A 57 1.19 18.34 0.69
CA GLU A 57 1.21 18.46 2.15
C GLU A 57 0.81 17.14 2.84
N PHE A 58 -0.16 16.43 2.30
CA PHE A 58 -0.50 15.10 2.79
C PHE A 58 0.68 14.12 2.66
N ASN A 59 1.30 14.06 1.48
CA ASN A 59 2.40 13.16 1.15
C ASN A 59 3.65 13.47 1.99
N ARG A 60 4.02 14.74 2.19
CA ARG A 60 5.10 15.14 3.12
C ARG A 60 4.88 14.57 4.51
N GLY A 61 3.65 14.66 5.02
CA GLY A 61 3.29 14.06 6.30
C GLY A 61 3.37 12.53 6.32
N SER A 62 3.01 11.86 5.22
CA SER A 62 3.14 10.41 5.09
C SER A 62 4.60 9.97 5.08
N LEU A 63 5.46 10.67 4.33
CA LEU A 63 6.90 10.42 4.27
C LEU A 63 7.55 10.58 5.64
N ASN A 64 7.17 11.61 6.41
CA ASN A 64 7.66 11.78 7.79
C ASN A 64 7.32 10.58 8.69
N ARG A 65 6.10 10.03 8.58
CA ARG A 65 5.73 8.81 9.35
C ARG A 65 6.51 7.59 8.92
N TRP A 66 6.72 7.44 7.63
CA TRP A 66 7.50 6.33 7.09
C TRP A 66 8.96 6.40 7.52
N ASP A 67 9.52 7.61 7.60
CA ASP A 67 10.85 7.85 8.15
C ASP A 67 10.97 7.42 9.62
N ILE A 68 9.93 7.69 10.42
CA ILE A 68 9.86 7.21 11.81
C ILE A 68 9.76 5.69 11.87
N TYR A 69 8.90 5.08 11.04
CA TYR A 69 8.80 3.62 10.95
C TYR A 69 10.13 2.99 10.52
N ALA A 70 10.82 3.56 9.54
CA ALA A 70 12.09 3.05 9.03
C ALA A 70 13.22 3.09 10.05
N LYS A 71 13.18 4.05 10.99
CA LYS A 71 14.28 4.34 11.92
C LYS A 71 13.96 3.96 13.38
N SER A 72 12.74 3.48 13.68
CA SER A 72 12.33 3.21 15.06
C SER A 72 11.09 2.31 15.19
N ASP A 73 10.84 1.88 16.43
CA ASP A 73 9.62 1.16 16.86
C ASP A 73 8.57 2.10 17.49
N ASN A 74 8.70 3.42 17.28
CA ASN A 74 7.79 4.42 17.85
C ASN A 74 6.56 4.70 16.97
N GLY A 75 6.31 3.83 15.97
CA GLY A 75 5.16 3.93 15.08
C GLY A 75 3.83 3.92 15.85
N ALA A 76 2.91 4.82 15.49
CA ALA A 76 1.69 5.06 16.26
C ALA A 76 0.39 4.82 15.48
N LEU A 77 0.48 4.19 14.31
CA LEU A 77 -0.67 3.76 13.53
C LEU A 77 -0.72 2.24 13.54
N ASN A 78 -1.89 1.67 13.81
CA ASN A 78 -2.07 0.23 13.61
C ASN A 78 -2.12 -0.06 12.11
N SER A 79 -1.75 -1.29 11.76
CA SER A 79 -1.59 -1.72 10.37
C SER A 79 -2.85 -1.64 9.51
N VAL A 80 -4.04 -1.81 10.11
CA VAL A 80 -5.34 -1.69 9.40
C VAL A 80 -5.60 -0.25 9.02
N VAL A 81 -5.48 0.66 9.99
CA VAL A 81 -5.71 2.09 9.76
C VAL A 81 -4.70 2.63 8.78
N GLN A 82 -3.45 2.13 8.78
CA GLN A 82 -2.45 2.49 7.78
C GLN A 82 -2.90 2.20 6.35
N GLY A 83 -3.34 0.97 6.08
CA GLY A 83 -3.85 0.57 4.76
C GLY A 83 -5.09 1.37 4.36
N LEU A 84 -6.12 1.38 5.22
CA LEU A 84 -7.38 2.06 4.93
C LEU A 84 -7.20 3.58 4.72
N PHE A 85 -6.37 4.22 5.54
CA PHE A 85 -6.14 5.66 5.42
C PHE A 85 -5.51 6.01 4.05
N ARG A 86 -4.63 5.16 3.53
CA ARG A 86 -4.06 5.35 2.19
C ARG A 86 -5.09 5.07 1.09
N ILE A 87 -5.85 3.98 1.18
CA ILE A 87 -6.83 3.61 0.15
C ILE A 87 -7.87 4.72 -0.04
N TYR A 88 -8.44 5.23 1.04
CA TYR A 88 -9.43 6.31 0.94
C TYR A 88 -8.81 7.65 0.54
N PHE A 89 -7.55 7.89 0.91
CA PHE A 89 -6.81 9.04 0.41
C PHE A 89 -6.65 8.98 -1.11
N TYR A 90 -6.34 7.81 -1.68
CA TYR A 90 -6.24 7.64 -3.13
C TYR A 90 -7.52 7.98 -3.89
N GLN A 91 -8.67 7.72 -3.29
CA GLN A 91 -9.97 7.98 -3.90
C GLN A 91 -10.38 9.46 -3.86
N GLN A 92 -9.82 10.24 -2.92
CA GLN A 92 -10.32 11.60 -2.62
C GLN A 92 -9.24 12.69 -2.70
N GLY A 93 -7.96 12.33 -2.70
CA GLY A 93 -6.83 13.26 -2.63
C GLY A 93 -6.70 14.00 -1.30
N GLY A 94 -5.92 15.08 -1.30
CA GLY A 94 -5.67 15.96 -0.16
C GLY A 94 -6.88 16.80 0.28
N THR A 95 -7.99 16.19 0.66
CA THR A 95 -9.15 16.96 1.15
C THR A 95 -8.84 17.62 2.51
N ARG A 96 -9.62 18.65 2.88
CA ARG A 96 -9.53 19.29 4.21
C ARG A 96 -9.61 18.30 5.37
N TYR A 97 -10.32 17.19 5.19
CA TYR A 97 -10.48 16.15 6.20
C TYR A 97 -9.21 15.30 6.32
N PHE A 98 -8.64 14.89 5.19
CA PHE A 98 -7.36 14.20 5.15
C PHE A 98 -6.24 15.05 5.71
N LEU A 99 -6.16 16.34 5.35
CA LEU A 99 -5.18 17.27 5.91
C LEU A 99 -5.29 17.41 7.44
N LYS A 100 -6.52 17.55 7.96
CA LYS A 100 -6.76 17.63 9.41
C LYS A 100 -6.34 16.33 10.11
N ALA A 101 -6.69 15.18 9.55
CA ALA A 101 -6.30 13.87 10.08
C ALA A 101 -4.78 13.66 10.02
N ASN A 102 -4.14 14.00 8.90
CA ASN A 102 -2.71 13.90 8.66
C ASN A 102 -1.92 14.68 9.71
N LYS A 103 -2.32 15.94 9.99
CA LYS A 103 -1.72 16.77 11.04
C LYS A 103 -1.88 16.17 12.43
N LYS A 104 -3.04 15.55 12.75
CA LYS A 104 -3.26 14.90 14.05
C LYS A 104 -2.35 13.67 14.20
N ILE A 105 -2.29 12.82 13.18
CA ILE A 105 -1.51 11.59 13.21
C ILE A 105 -0.01 11.93 13.32
N ASN A 106 0.50 12.89 12.54
CA ASN A 106 1.92 13.30 12.63
C ASN A 106 2.34 13.75 14.02
N ARG A 107 1.50 14.53 14.71
CA ARG A 107 1.78 14.93 16.11
C ARG A 107 1.86 13.74 17.06
N VAL A 108 1.08 12.69 16.82
CA VAL A 108 1.15 11.47 17.64
C VAL A 108 2.46 10.75 17.37
N PHE A 109 2.85 10.59 16.11
CA PHE A 109 4.13 10.00 15.72
C PHE A 109 5.32 10.76 16.31
N GLU A 110 5.36 12.09 16.12
CA GLU A 110 6.40 12.95 16.70
C GLU A 110 6.46 12.86 18.23
N LYS A 111 5.29 12.78 18.89
CA LYS A 111 5.21 12.59 20.34
C LYS A 111 5.80 11.23 20.74
N CYS A 112 5.45 10.16 20.03
CA CYS A 112 5.96 8.82 20.32
C CYS A 112 7.47 8.76 20.10
N ALA A 113 7.98 9.25 18.97
CA ALA A 113 9.41 9.32 18.68
C ALA A 113 10.18 10.15 19.72
N ARG A 114 9.72 11.36 20.03
CA ARG A 114 10.40 12.25 21.00
C ARG A 114 10.42 11.69 22.42
N LYS A 115 9.34 11.01 22.84
CA LYS A 115 9.20 10.47 24.21
C LYS A 115 9.62 9.00 24.31
N ASN A 116 10.11 8.42 23.22
CA ASN A 116 10.37 7.00 23.09
C ASN A 116 9.21 6.10 23.57
N ILE A 117 7.99 6.40 23.13
CA ILE A 117 6.80 5.60 23.44
C ILE A 117 6.69 4.52 22.37
N HIS A 118 6.45 3.27 22.78
CA HIS A 118 6.22 2.12 21.91
C HIS A 118 4.75 1.70 22.00
N PRO A 119 3.87 2.18 21.09
CA PRO A 119 2.43 1.92 21.16
C PRO A 119 2.07 0.45 20.93
N PHE A 120 2.98 -0.31 20.32
CA PHE A 120 2.81 -1.72 19.97
C PHE A 120 3.84 -2.60 20.70
N PRO A 121 3.78 -2.73 22.04
CA PRO A 121 4.81 -3.42 22.83
C PRO A 121 4.87 -4.94 22.63
N LEU A 122 3.83 -5.53 22.04
CA LEU A 122 3.76 -6.96 21.73
C LEU A 122 4.43 -7.34 20.39
N ALA A 123 5.02 -6.38 19.67
CA ALA A 123 5.67 -6.65 18.40
C ALA A 123 6.91 -7.53 18.60
N ARG A 124 6.93 -8.69 17.93
CA ARG A 124 8.06 -9.62 17.82
C ARG A 124 8.72 -9.51 16.45
N HIS A 125 7.90 -9.41 15.41
CA HIS A 125 8.31 -9.27 14.03
C HIS A 125 7.79 -7.96 13.44
N ARG A 126 8.60 -7.34 12.60
CA ARG A 126 8.26 -6.20 11.76
C ARG A 126 8.04 -6.70 10.35
N ALA A 127 6.81 -6.62 9.90
CA ALA A 127 6.40 -7.16 8.62
C ALA A 127 6.21 -6.10 7.54
N LEU A 128 6.73 -6.39 6.35
CA LEU A 128 6.25 -5.81 5.10
C LEU A 128 5.07 -6.65 4.59
N ALA A 129 3.92 -6.04 4.35
CA ALA A 129 2.85 -6.70 3.61
C ALA A 129 3.01 -6.42 2.11
N TRP A 130 3.18 -7.47 1.32
CA TRP A 130 3.40 -7.36 -0.12
C TRP A 130 2.27 -8.02 -0.91
N SER A 131 2.04 -7.56 -2.15
CA SER A 131 0.84 -7.87 -2.95
C SER A 131 -0.45 -7.20 -2.43
N CYS A 132 -1.56 -7.38 -3.14
CA CYS A 132 -2.85 -6.79 -2.81
C CYS A 132 -3.45 -7.49 -1.58
N GLY A 133 -3.75 -6.70 -0.55
CA GLY A 133 -4.38 -7.23 0.67
C GLY A 133 -5.87 -7.44 0.53
N SER A 134 -6.42 -8.30 1.37
CA SER A 134 -7.86 -8.57 1.41
C SER A 134 -8.69 -7.36 1.85
N THR A 135 -9.73 -7.01 1.09
CA THR A 135 -10.66 -5.94 1.50
C THR A 135 -11.72 -6.44 2.48
N TYR A 136 -12.15 -7.69 2.38
CA TYR A 136 -13.11 -8.29 3.33
C TYR A 136 -12.43 -8.70 4.65
N TYR A 137 -11.17 -9.15 4.59
CA TYR A 137 -10.35 -9.54 5.74
C TYR A 137 -9.35 -8.45 6.13
N ALA A 138 -9.77 -7.19 6.05
CA ALA A 138 -8.91 -6.03 6.31
C ALA A 138 -8.31 -6.02 7.73
N HIS A 139 -8.96 -6.68 8.68
CA HIS A 139 -8.52 -6.81 10.08
C HIS A 139 -7.54 -7.98 10.30
N GLY A 140 -7.20 -8.78 9.28
CA GLY A 140 -6.24 -9.87 9.39
C GLY A 140 -4.87 -9.44 9.94
N VAL A 141 -4.44 -8.20 9.65
CA VAL A 141 -3.21 -7.64 10.22
C VAL A 141 -3.31 -7.30 11.71
N GLN A 142 -4.51 -7.10 12.27
CA GLN A 142 -4.70 -7.04 13.73
C GLN A 142 -4.56 -8.43 14.35
N TRP A 143 -5.06 -9.47 13.67
CA TRP A 143 -4.86 -10.84 14.13
C TRP A 143 -3.38 -11.22 14.13
N LEU A 144 -2.64 -10.91 13.06
CA LEU A 144 -1.19 -11.09 12.99
C LEU A 144 -0.48 -10.49 14.22
N TYR A 145 -0.84 -9.27 14.59
CA TYR A 145 -0.27 -8.60 15.75
C TYR A 145 -0.68 -9.24 17.08
N ASN A 146 -1.97 -9.49 17.31
CA ASN A 146 -2.45 -9.96 18.60
C ASN A 146 -2.17 -11.45 18.85
N CYS A 147 -2.21 -12.28 17.81
CA CYS A 147 -1.94 -13.72 17.92
C CYS A 147 -0.44 -14.01 17.92
N TRP A 148 0.34 -13.31 17.09
CA TRP A 148 1.74 -13.68 16.82
C TRP A 148 2.75 -12.55 17.05
N GLY A 149 2.31 -11.34 17.39
CA GLY A 149 3.22 -10.20 17.53
C GLY A 149 3.78 -9.70 16.20
N ILE A 150 3.17 -10.07 15.07
CA ILE A 150 3.61 -9.64 13.75
C ILE A 150 3.03 -8.25 13.47
N MET A 151 3.86 -7.21 13.53
CA MET A 151 3.45 -5.83 13.27
C MET A 151 3.73 -5.46 11.80
N THR A 152 2.69 -5.35 10.98
CA THR A 152 2.84 -4.85 9.61
C THR A 152 3.10 -3.34 9.63
N VAL A 153 4.33 -2.93 9.32
CA VAL A 153 4.76 -1.52 9.41
C VAL A 153 4.54 -0.73 8.12
N ILE A 154 4.43 -1.43 6.99
CA ILE A 154 4.15 -0.84 5.69
C ILE A 154 3.55 -1.91 4.77
N ASN A 155 2.80 -1.47 3.76
CA ASN A 155 2.24 -2.34 2.72
C ASN A 155 2.53 -1.79 1.33
N MET A 156 2.54 -2.69 0.34
CA MET A 156 2.79 -2.36 -1.07
C MET A 156 1.91 -1.20 -1.58
N ASP A 157 0.61 -1.22 -1.26
CA ASP A 157 -0.34 -0.18 -1.69
C ASP A 157 0.01 1.21 -1.15
N SER A 158 0.65 1.28 0.01
CA SER A 158 1.12 2.54 0.58
C SER A 158 2.25 3.16 -0.21
N LEU A 159 3.10 2.36 -0.86
CA LEU A 159 4.37 2.76 -1.48
C LEU A 159 4.23 3.38 -2.87
N THR A 160 3.04 3.81 -3.23
CA THR A 160 2.79 4.44 -4.52
C THR A 160 2.32 5.87 -4.31
N GLY A 161 2.31 6.69 -5.36
CA GLY A 161 1.67 8.01 -5.39
C GLY A 161 1.97 8.98 -4.24
N HIS A 162 3.18 8.90 -3.71
CA HIS A 162 3.68 9.74 -2.63
C HIS A 162 4.69 10.77 -3.12
N ASN A 163 4.93 10.81 -4.45
CA ASN A 163 5.78 11.80 -5.09
C ASN A 163 5.23 13.20 -4.83
N ILE A 164 6.13 14.14 -4.61
CA ILE A 164 5.79 15.56 -4.46
C ILE A 164 5.82 16.17 -5.85
N VAL A 165 4.70 16.73 -6.27
CA VAL A 165 4.55 17.39 -7.58
C VAL A 165 5.08 18.82 -7.49
N ASP A 166 5.94 19.24 -8.41
CA ASP A 166 6.34 20.64 -8.52
C ASP A 166 5.25 21.45 -9.22
N THR A 167 4.61 22.38 -8.49
CA THR A 167 3.55 23.25 -9.03
C THR A 167 4.03 24.63 -9.47
N THR A 168 5.35 24.87 -9.54
CA THR A 168 5.90 26.18 -9.89
C THR A 168 5.76 26.52 -11.37
N ASP A 169 5.80 25.49 -12.23
CA ASP A 169 5.63 25.57 -13.67
C ASP A 169 4.62 24.52 -14.14
N ARG A 170 3.82 24.86 -15.15
CA ARG A 170 2.74 23.97 -15.63
C ARG A 170 3.30 22.73 -16.29
N ASP A 171 4.32 22.86 -17.13
CA ASP A 171 4.84 21.71 -17.87
C ASP A 171 5.49 20.70 -16.92
N THR A 172 6.23 21.20 -15.94
CA THR A 172 6.80 20.39 -14.85
C THR A 172 5.70 19.71 -14.03
N MET A 173 4.69 20.47 -13.58
CA MET A 173 3.55 19.94 -12.82
C MET A 173 2.85 18.78 -13.55
N MET A 174 2.53 18.96 -14.83
CA MET A 174 1.85 17.92 -15.60
C MET A 174 2.74 16.69 -15.82
N SER A 175 4.05 16.90 -15.98
CA SER A 175 5.04 15.84 -16.06
C SER A 175 5.09 14.99 -14.78
N ASP A 176 5.04 15.64 -13.62
CA ASP A 176 5.08 14.98 -12.32
C ASP A 176 3.75 14.26 -12.01
N ILE A 177 2.62 14.83 -12.41
CA ILE A 177 1.30 14.19 -12.29
C ILE A 177 1.23 12.95 -13.19
N ALA A 178 1.81 13.00 -14.39
CA ALA A 178 1.91 11.85 -15.28
C ALA A 178 2.70 10.71 -14.64
N ASP A 179 3.87 11.03 -14.07
CA ASP A 179 4.70 10.06 -13.34
C ASP A 179 3.95 9.48 -12.13
N TRP A 180 3.21 10.31 -11.39
CA TRP A 180 2.37 9.86 -10.29
C TRP A 180 1.31 8.85 -10.75
N HIS A 181 0.54 9.15 -11.80
CA HIS A 181 -0.49 8.22 -12.31
C HIS A 181 0.10 6.93 -12.91
N ALA A 182 1.30 7.00 -13.49
CA ALA A 182 2.02 5.81 -13.95
C ALA A 182 2.43 4.90 -12.77
N ARG A 183 2.75 5.50 -11.61
CA ARG A 183 3.14 4.79 -10.38
C ARG A 183 1.99 4.51 -9.43
N THR A 184 0.88 3.95 -9.91
CA THR A 184 -0.23 3.47 -9.07
C THR A 184 0.04 2.04 -8.56
N PRO A 185 -0.51 1.61 -7.38
CA PRO A 185 -0.12 0.39 -6.66
C PRO A 185 0.19 -0.84 -7.52
N MET A 186 -0.79 -1.26 -8.32
CA MET A 186 -0.69 -2.45 -9.15
C MET A 186 0.27 -2.26 -10.32
N ARG A 187 0.31 -1.05 -10.89
CA ARG A 187 1.17 -0.73 -12.04
C ARG A 187 2.63 -0.65 -11.62
N THR A 188 2.93 -0.04 -10.47
CA THR A 188 4.30 0.07 -9.99
C THR A 188 4.92 -1.29 -9.76
N HIS A 189 4.22 -2.20 -9.08
CA HIS A 189 4.84 -3.44 -8.62
C HIS A 189 4.42 -4.65 -9.44
N THR A 190 3.13 -5.01 -9.44
CA THR A 190 2.66 -6.29 -9.98
C THR A 190 2.59 -6.35 -11.52
N VAL A 191 2.47 -5.21 -12.19
CA VAL A 191 2.39 -5.11 -13.67
C VAL A 191 3.58 -4.35 -14.26
N GLY A 192 4.41 -3.71 -13.44
CA GLY A 192 5.59 -2.96 -13.89
C GLY A 192 6.74 -3.86 -14.37
N GLY A 193 6.69 -5.16 -14.06
CA GLY A 193 7.71 -6.14 -14.42
C GLY A 193 8.49 -6.67 -13.22
N ASN A 194 9.25 -7.74 -13.43
CA ASN A 194 9.89 -8.52 -12.36
C ASN A 194 10.76 -7.68 -11.42
N ARG A 195 11.52 -6.72 -11.96
CA ARG A 195 12.39 -5.84 -11.16
C ARG A 195 11.62 -5.07 -10.09
N HIS A 196 10.41 -4.60 -10.41
CA HIS A 196 9.60 -3.78 -9.52
C HIS A 196 8.82 -4.61 -8.51
N LEU A 197 8.41 -5.82 -8.90
CA LEU A 197 7.85 -6.79 -7.96
C LEU A 197 8.87 -7.17 -6.88
N MET A 198 10.14 -7.32 -7.25
CA MET A 198 11.23 -7.65 -6.34
C MET A 198 11.72 -6.47 -5.49
N GLN A 199 11.14 -5.27 -5.63
CA GLN A 199 11.44 -4.14 -4.73
C GLN A 199 11.00 -4.40 -3.28
N MET A 200 10.26 -5.48 -3.01
CA MET A 200 9.94 -5.91 -1.64
C MET A 200 11.20 -6.05 -0.77
N TRP A 201 12.32 -6.52 -1.33
CA TRP A 201 13.55 -6.72 -0.56
C TRP A 201 14.12 -5.38 -0.08
N GLU A 202 14.34 -4.46 -1.02
CA GLU A 202 14.83 -3.10 -0.72
C GLU A 202 13.86 -2.35 0.22
N THR A 203 12.56 -2.59 0.07
CA THR A 203 11.52 -2.02 0.94
C THR A 203 11.60 -2.60 2.34
N ALA A 204 11.70 -3.93 2.47
CA ALA A 204 11.81 -4.60 3.76
C ALA A 204 13.07 -4.11 4.50
N GLU A 205 14.22 -4.02 3.82
CA GLU A 205 15.45 -3.46 4.39
C GLU A 205 15.26 -2.00 4.82
N LYS A 206 14.68 -1.15 3.95
CA LYS A 206 14.42 0.26 4.25
C LYS A 206 13.55 0.45 5.49
N PHE A 207 12.56 -0.41 5.69
CA PHE A 207 11.64 -0.33 6.82
C PHE A 207 12.07 -1.19 8.01
N ASN A 208 13.28 -1.75 8.00
CA ASN A 208 13.81 -2.64 9.03
C ASN A 208 12.82 -3.76 9.36
N CYS A 209 12.33 -4.44 8.33
CA CYS A 209 11.47 -5.61 8.44
C CYS A 209 12.31 -6.86 8.44
N ASP A 210 12.03 -7.78 9.36
CA ASP A 210 12.56 -9.15 9.41
C ASP A 210 11.58 -10.13 8.76
N MET A 211 10.32 -9.75 8.58
CA MET A 211 9.30 -10.61 7.98
C MET A 211 8.63 -9.98 6.75
N ILE A 212 8.23 -10.81 5.79
CA ILE A 212 7.42 -10.42 4.65
C ILE A 212 6.17 -11.31 4.59
N ILE A 213 5.00 -10.67 4.70
CA ILE A 213 3.70 -11.32 4.50
C ILE A 213 3.33 -11.13 3.04
N MET A 214 3.32 -12.23 2.30
CA MET A 214 2.96 -12.25 0.90
C MET A 214 1.47 -12.55 0.75
N TYR A 215 0.69 -11.55 0.37
CA TYR A 215 -0.74 -11.75 0.11
C TYR A 215 -0.95 -12.52 -1.20
N ASP A 216 -1.48 -13.73 -1.09
CA ASP A 216 -1.79 -14.60 -2.21
C ASP A 216 -3.29 -14.45 -2.56
N ASP A 217 -3.61 -13.41 -3.34
CA ASP A 217 -4.96 -13.23 -3.89
C ASP A 217 -5.15 -14.14 -5.10
N ILE A 218 -6.04 -15.12 -4.99
CA ILE A 218 -6.39 -16.02 -6.09
C ILE A 218 -6.99 -15.28 -7.32
N GLY A 219 -7.53 -14.08 -7.10
CA GLY A 219 -8.03 -13.20 -8.15
C GLY A 219 -6.93 -12.54 -8.98
N CYS A 220 -5.75 -12.31 -8.40
CA CYS A 220 -4.68 -11.53 -9.02
C CYS A 220 -3.83 -12.40 -9.95
N LYS A 221 -4.15 -12.40 -11.25
CA LYS A 221 -3.43 -13.21 -12.25
C LYS A 221 -1.98 -12.77 -12.49
N GLY A 222 -1.65 -11.50 -12.26
CA GLY A 222 -0.28 -11.02 -12.32
C GLY A 222 0.61 -11.68 -11.25
N MET A 223 0.15 -11.67 -10.00
CA MET A 223 0.87 -12.29 -8.88
C MET A 223 0.89 -13.81 -8.98
N ALA A 224 -0.24 -14.43 -9.33
CA ALA A 224 -0.30 -15.88 -9.53
C ALA A 224 0.66 -16.35 -10.64
N GLY A 225 0.82 -15.58 -11.71
CA GLY A 225 1.78 -15.87 -12.78
C GLY A 225 3.25 -15.74 -12.36
N ALA A 226 3.54 -14.93 -11.34
CA ALA A 226 4.89 -14.70 -10.83
C ALA A 226 5.26 -15.59 -9.62
N GLN A 227 4.33 -16.42 -9.12
CA GLN A 227 4.52 -17.20 -7.90
C GLN A 227 5.76 -18.11 -7.96
N GLY A 228 5.97 -18.82 -9.08
CA GLY A 228 7.15 -19.67 -9.24
C GLY A 228 8.48 -18.90 -9.17
N LEU A 229 8.52 -17.69 -9.76
CA LEU A 229 9.69 -16.81 -9.69
C LEU A 229 9.92 -16.29 -8.27
N LEU A 230 8.83 -15.94 -7.56
CA LEU A 230 8.89 -15.49 -6.18
C LEU A 230 9.44 -16.58 -5.26
N GLU A 231 8.99 -17.82 -5.39
CA GLU A 231 9.49 -18.94 -4.59
C GLU A 231 11.00 -19.18 -4.78
N GLU A 232 11.51 -19.08 -6.01
CA GLU A 232 12.94 -19.17 -6.28
C GLU A 232 13.73 -18.04 -5.61
N GLU A 233 13.20 -16.81 -5.65
CA GLU A 233 13.82 -15.67 -4.97
C GLU A 233 13.71 -15.76 -3.45
N PHE A 234 12.60 -16.27 -2.91
CA PHE A 234 12.41 -16.45 -1.47
C PHE A 234 13.52 -17.32 -0.91
N HIS A 235 13.86 -18.41 -1.59
CA HIS A 235 14.96 -19.29 -1.17
C HIS A 235 16.29 -18.55 -1.04
N LYS A 236 16.56 -17.57 -1.91
CA LYS A 236 17.80 -16.77 -1.91
C LYS A 236 17.85 -15.72 -0.79
N HIS A 237 16.72 -15.40 -0.18
CA HIS A 237 16.58 -14.32 0.81
C HIS A 237 16.11 -14.80 2.19
N ARG A 238 15.93 -16.11 2.38
CA ARG A 238 15.52 -16.74 3.66
C ARG A 238 16.53 -16.56 4.80
N ASP A 239 17.78 -16.21 4.49
CA ASP A 239 18.78 -15.87 5.51
C ASP A 239 18.55 -14.49 6.13
N LYS A 240 17.77 -13.63 5.45
CA LYS A 240 17.47 -12.26 5.86
C LYS A 240 16.02 -12.06 6.31
N PHE A 241 15.08 -12.73 5.65
CA PHE A 241 13.66 -12.51 5.88
C PHE A 241 12.90 -13.81 6.10
N ASP A 242 12.02 -13.79 7.09
CA ASP A 242 10.95 -14.76 7.25
C ASP A 242 9.84 -14.43 6.26
N ILE A 243 9.56 -15.34 5.33
CA ILE A 243 8.62 -15.09 4.23
C ILE A 243 7.50 -16.11 4.30
N VAL A 244 6.25 -15.62 4.40
CA VAL A 244 5.07 -16.47 4.52
C VAL A 244 3.97 -16.00 3.57
N TRP A 245 3.34 -16.96 2.89
CA TRP A 245 2.15 -16.72 2.10
C TRP A 245 0.92 -16.62 2.97
N MET A 246 0.02 -15.70 2.61
CA MET A 246 -1.27 -15.53 3.25
C MET A 246 -2.36 -15.61 2.18
N PRO A 247 -2.94 -16.80 1.96
CA PRO A 247 -3.95 -17.00 0.92
C PRO A 247 -5.24 -16.26 1.25
N HIS A 248 -5.84 -15.62 0.26
CA HIS A 248 -7.13 -14.98 0.38
C HIS A 248 -7.81 -14.79 -0.99
N SER A 249 -9.02 -14.24 -0.98
CA SER A 249 -9.69 -13.75 -2.18
C SER A 249 -10.16 -12.31 -1.98
N LEU A 250 -9.74 -11.36 -2.82
CA LEU A 250 -9.95 -9.94 -2.56
C LEU A 250 -11.38 -9.53 -2.10
N MET A 251 -12.42 -10.18 -2.65
CA MET A 251 -13.83 -9.75 -2.54
C MET A 251 -14.77 -10.78 -1.88
N ASP A 252 -14.39 -12.06 -1.77
CA ASP A 252 -15.34 -13.11 -1.38
C ASP A 252 -14.68 -14.20 -0.50
N CYS A 253 -15.04 -14.19 0.79
CA CYS A 253 -14.57 -15.16 1.78
C CYS A 253 -14.94 -16.61 1.45
N ARG A 254 -15.94 -16.85 0.59
CA ARG A 254 -16.38 -18.20 0.23
C ARG A 254 -15.43 -18.88 -0.76
N ILE A 255 -14.59 -18.11 -1.44
CA ILE A 255 -13.57 -18.64 -2.37
C ILE A 255 -12.35 -19.10 -1.60
N VAL A 256 -11.85 -18.23 -0.71
CA VAL A 256 -10.79 -18.56 0.24
C VAL A 256 -11.23 -18.10 1.63
N PRO A 257 -11.61 -19.04 2.51
CA PRO A 257 -11.99 -18.73 3.88
C PRO A 257 -10.85 -18.06 4.65
N THR A 258 -11.19 -17.14 5.56
CA THR A 258 -10.24 -16.42 6.42
C THR A 258 -9.43 -17.36 7.32
N ASN A 259 -10.03 -18.47 7.77
CA ASN A 259 -9.34 -19.47 8.56
C ASN A 259 -8.20 -20.17 7.79
N GLU A 260 -8.26 -20.28 6.47
CA GLU A 260 -7.16 -20.82 5.67
C GLU A 260 -5.94 -19.90 5.70
N ALA A 261 -6.15 -18.58 5.59
CA ALA A 261 -5.09 -17.59 5.77
C ALA A 261 -4.41 -17.74 7.14
N ARG A 262 -5.21 -17.93 8.20
CA ARG A 262 -4.70 -18.14 9.56
C ARG A 262 -3.96 -19.45 9.71
N LYS A 263 -4.49 -20.55 9.20
CA LYS A 263 -3.85 -21.89 9.26
C LYS A 263 -2.45 -21.85 8.65
N VAL A 264 -2.27 -21.23 7.49
CA VAL A 264 -0.95 -21.15 6.84
C VAL A 264 0.04 -20.37 7.70
N VAL A 265 -0.35 -19.20 8.20
CA VAL A 265 0.52 -18.40 9.06
C VAL A 265 0.80 -19.11 10.39
N ASN A 266 -0.22 -19.70 11.04
CA ASN A 266 -0.06 -20.49 12.27
C ASN A 266 0.96 -21.62 12.09
N GLN A 267 0.80 -22.40 11.01
CA GLN A 267 1.71 -23.50 10.69
C GLN A 267 3.15 -23.01 10.49
N TYR A 268 3.33 -21.86 9.80
CA TYR A 268 4.62 -21.25 9.62
C TYR A 268 5.25 -20.84 10.95
N MET A 269 4.51 -20.10 11.79
CA MET A 269 4.99 -19.63 13.10
C MET A 269 5.38 -20.79 14.01
N GLN A 270 4.59 -21.87 14.05
CA GLN A 270 4.84 -23.01 14.94
C GLN A 270 5.89 -23.98 14.39
N SER A 271 5.87 -24.26 13.09
CA SER A 271 6.69 -25.32 12.50
C SER A 271 8.02 -24.83 11.97
N VAL A 272 8.11 -23.56 11.54
CA VAL A 272 9.31 -22.97 10.96
C VAL A 272 10.01 -22.08 11.97
N LEU A 273 9.28 -21.16 12.61
CA LEU A 273 9.87 -20.24 13.60
C LEU A 273 9.88 -20.79 15.03
N HIS A 274 9.13 -21.88 15.29
CA HIS A 274 9.00 -22.50 16.60
C HIS A 274 8.54 -21.53 17.70
N GLU A 275 7.63 -20.61 17.34
CA GLU A 275 7.08 -19.65 18.27
C GLU A 275 5.78 -20.13 18.93
N GLU A 276 5.56 -19.66 20.17
CA GLU A 276 4.29 -19.79 20.87
C GLU A 276 3.43 -18.53 20.67
N PRO A 277 2.11 -18.66 20.43
CA PRO A 277 1.23 -17.52 20.22
C PRO A 277 1.20 -16.61 21.45
N ILE A 278 1.07 -15.31 21.23
CA ILE A 278 0.85 -14.30 22.27
C ILE A 278 -0.51 -14.53 22.94
N ASP A 279 -1.53 -14.78 22.11
CA ASP A 279 -2.86 -15.16 22.56
C ASP A 279 -3.26 -16.49 21.90
N PRO A 280 -3.15 -17.62 22.62
CA PRO A 280 -3.54 -18.93 22.11
C PRO A 280 -5.01 -19.03 21.69
N THR A 281 -5.89 -18.18 22.23
CA THR A 281 -7.33 -18.19 21.89
C THR A 281 -7.61 -17.66 20.48
N LEU A 282 -6.64 -17.00 19.86
CA LEU A 282 -6.73 -16.46 18.50
C LEU A 282 -6.14 -17.38 17.44
N VAL A 283 -5.56 -18.53 17.82
CA VAL A 283 -4.96 -19.48 16.86
C VAL A 283 -6.05 -20.14 16.01
N ASP A 284 -7.10 -20.64 16.64
CA ASP A 284 -8.22 -21.31 15.99
C ASP A 284 -9.53 -20.86 16.63
N PHE A 285 -10.38 -20.23 15.81
CA PHE A 285 -11.69 -19.73 16.20
C PHE A 285 -12.60 -19.71 14.97
N ASP A 286 -13.90 -19.87 15.24
CA ASP A 286 -14.94 -19.86 14.21
C ASP A 286 -15.22 -18.43 13.73
N ASP A 287 -15.07 -18.24 12.43
CA ASP A 287 -15.42 -17.02 11.70
C ASP A 287 -16.04 -17.31 10.33
N GLU A 288 -16.77 -18.43 10.19
CA GLU A 288 -17.36 -18.86 8.91
C GLU A 288 -18.26 -17.79 8.26
N LEU A 289 -18.86 -16.90 9.04
CA LEU A 289 -19.72 -15.81 8.56
C LEU A 289 -18.99 -14.46 8.41
N GLY A 290 -17.67 -14.46 8.52
CA GLY A 290 -16.84 -13.26 8.53
C GLY A 290 -16.61 -12.72 9.94
N TRP A 291 -15.37 -12.33 10.20
CA TRP A 291 -14.93 -11.59 11.38
C TRP A 291 -14.69 -10.12 11.01
#